data_AF-A0A962TK25-F1
#
_entry.id   AF-A0A962TK25-F1
#
_cell.length_a   1.000
_cell.length_b   1.000
_cell.length_c   1.000
_cell.angle_alpha   90.00
_cell.angle_beta   90.00
_cell.angle_gamma   90.00
#
_symmetry.space_group_name_H-M   'P 1'
#
loop_
_entity.id
_entity.type
_entity.pdbx_description
1 polymer ?
#
loop_
_entity_poly.entity_id
_entity_poly.type
_entity_poly.pdbx_seq_one_letter_code
_entity_poly.pdbx_strand_id
1 'polypeptide(L)'
;MKKIARSMGIAALILTGFAVVGTGLVAITYSGTKNIIAEAQRAALEASLNQLVPADRYDNRVTEDRLDIVAPEWLGTDQPVTIYRARKNGQPVALFATPTAPDGYSGPIQLLIGVYADGTLAGVRVLAHKETPGLGDGIEARRSPWILAFTGKSLT
;
A
#
# COMPACT_ATOMS: atom_id res chain seq x y z
N MET A 1 1.01 -56.74 13.81
CA MET A 1 0.14 -55.80 13.06
C MET A 1 -0.79 -54.97 13.97
N LYS A 2 -1.65 -55.56 14.83
CA LYS A 2 -2.56 -54.80 15.74
C LYS A 2 -1.87 -53.77 16.66
N LYS A 3 -0.69 -54.07 17.22
CA LYS A 3 0.07 -53.11 18.07
C LYS A 3 0.56 -51.88 17.30
N ILE A 4 1.02 -52.06 16.06
CA ILE A 4 1.50 -50.99 15.18
C ILE A 4 0.33 -50.09 14.74
N ALA A 5 -0.80 -50.69 14.37
CA ALA A 5 -2.01 -49.93 14.04
C ALA A 5 -2.52 -49.06 15.21
N ARG A 6 -2.44 -49.58 16.45
CA ARG A 6 -2.81 -48.82 17.66
C ARG A 6 -1.86 -47.65 17.92
N SER A 7 -0.54 -47.84 17.79
CA SER A 7 0.42 -46.74 17.96
C SER A 7 0.29 -45.69 16.86
N MET A 8 0.03 -46.10 15.62
CA MET A 8 -0.25 -45.18 14.51
C MET A 8 -1.51 -44.34 14.76
N GLY A 9 -2.59 -44.96 15.27
CA GLY A 9 -3.81 -44.25 15.63
C GLY A 9 -3.63 -43.22 16.75
N ILE A 10 -2.84 -43.56 17.78
CA ILE A 10 -2.51 -42.63 18.87
C ILE A 10 -1.68 -41.45 18.36
N ALA A 11 -0.65 -41.71 17.55
CA ALA A 11 0.17 -40.65 16.98
C ALA A 11 -0.64 -39.71 16.07
N ALA A 12 -1.55 -40.25 15.26
CA ALA A 12 -2.46 -39.46 14.44
C ALA A 12 -3.37 -38.58 15.30
N LEU A 13 -3.97 -39.13 16.36
CA LEU A 13 -4.81 -38.36 17.30
C LEU A 13 -4.04 -37.24 18.00
N ILE A 14 -2.81 -37.50 18.45
CA ILE A 14 -1.95 -36.49 19.07
C ILE A 14 -1.63 -35.38 18.07
N LEU A 15 -1.26 -35.73 16.83
CA LEU A 15 -0.95 -34.76 15.79
C LEU A 15 -2.16 -33.92 15.41
N THR A 16 -3.35 -34.54 15.27
CA THR A 16 -4.60 -33.82 15.00
C THR A 16 -4.94 -32.88 16.16
N GLY A 17 -4.83 -33.34 17.41
CA GLY A 17 -5.07 -32.51 18.58
C GLY A 17 -4.13 -31.30 18.62
N PHE A 18 -2.84 -31.52 18.38
CA PHE A 18 -1.84 -30.45 18.32
C PHE A 18 -2.15 -29.44 17.19
N ALA A 19 -2.49 -29.93 15.99
CA ALA A 19 -2.84 -29.09 14.86
C ALA A 19 -4.10 -28.25 15.12
N VAL A 20 -5.14 -28.83 15.74
CA VAL A 20 -6.38 -28.12 16.10
C VAL A 20 -6.09 -27.03 17.12
N VAL A 21 -5.32 -27.34 18.17
CA VAL A 21 -4.97 -26.36 19.21
C VAL A 21 -4.13 -25.22 18.62
N GLY A 22 -3.09 -25.55 17.84
CA GLY A 22 -2.23 -24.54 17.21
C GLY A 22 -3.01 -23.64 16.24
N THR A 23 -3.82 -24.23 15.36
CA THR A 23 -4.64 -23.47 14.40
C THR A 23 -5.68 -22.61 15.12
N GLY A 24 -6.32 -23.15 16.16
CA GLY A 24 -7.28 -22.40 16.98
C GLY A 24 -6.66 -21.18 17.65
N LEU A 25 -5.45 -21.34 18.23
CA LEU A 25 -4.72 -20.23 18.84
C LEU A 25 -4.39 -19.12 17.83
N VAL A 26 -3.92 -19.50 16.64
CA VAL A 26 -3.64 -18.56 15.54
C VAL A 26 -4.92 -17.86 15.08
N ALA A 27 -6.02 -18.59 14.90
CA ALA A 27 -7.29 -18.04 14.44
C ALA A 27 -7.88 -17.03 15.44
N ILE A 28 -7.84 -17.34 16.74
CA ILE A 28 -8.29 -16.42 17.80
C ILE A 28 -7.44 -15.16 17.81
N THR A 29 -6.12 -15.31 17.74
CA THR A 29 -5.18 -14.19 17.72
C THR A 29 -5.46 -13.29 16.52
N TYR A 30 -5.53 -13.87 15.31
CA TYR A 30 -5.83 -13.14 14.08
C TYR A 30 -7.18 -12.43 14.13
N SER A 31 -8.23 -13.10 14.61
CA SER A 31 -9.56 -12.48 14.70
C SER A 31 -9.59 -11.30 15.68
N GLY A 32 -8.79 -11.36 16.75
CA GLY A 32 -8.63 -10.26 17.72
C GLY A 32 -7.82 -9.09 17.18
N THR A 33 -6.75 -9.32 16.42
CA THR A 33 -5.86 -8.25 15.92
C THR A 33 -6.21 -7.71 14.53
N LYS A 34 -7.03 -8.40 13.73
CA LYS A 34 -7.35 -7.96 12.35
C LYS A 34 -7.82 -6.51 12.26
N ASN A 35 -8.65 -6.06 13.21
CA ASN A 35 -9.20 -4.70 13.19
C ASN A 35 -8.13 -3.67 13.56
N ILE A 36 -7.29 -3.97 14.55
CA ILE A 36 -6.17 -3.11 14.95
C ILE A 36 -5.19 -2.95 13.79
N ILE A 37 -4.88 -4.04 13.08
CA ILE A 37 -4.02 -4.01 11.90
C ILE A 37 -4.65 -3.16 10.80
N ALA A 38 -5.95 -3.33 10.53
CA ALA A 38 -6.65 -2.57 9.51
C ALA A 38 -6.70 -1.07 9.84
N GLU A 39 -6.95 -0.69 11.09
CA GLU A 39 -6.92 0.70 11.54
C GLU A 39 -5.52 1.30 11.45
N ALA A 40 -4.48 0.56 11.86
CA ALA A 40 -3.10 1.00 11.73
C ALA A 40 -2.68 1.19 10.27
N GLN A 41 -3.06 0.26 9.39
CA GLN A 41 -2.83 0.37 7.95
C GLN A 41 -3.54 1.59 7.35
N ARG A 42 -4.78 1.84 7.77
CA ARG A 42 -5.55 3.00 7.33
C ARG A 42 -4.89 4.31 7.78
N ALA A 43 -4.52 4.41 9.05
CA ALA A 43 -3.84 5.59 9.59
C ALA A 43 -2.50 5.84 8.87
N ALA A 44 -1.75 4.78 8.55
CA ALA A 44 -0.51 4.89 7.79
C ALA A 44 -0.74 5.37 6.35
N LEU A 45 -1.81 4.89 5.70
CA LEU A 45 -2.21 5.36 4.37
C LEU A 45 -2.58 6.85 4.43
N GLU A 46 -3.50 7.23 5.32
CA GLU A 46 -3.92 8.64 5.49
C GLU A 46 -2.72 9.55 5.80
N ALA A 47 -1.80 9.12 6.66
CA ALA A 47 -0.57 9.86 6.94
C ALA A 47 0.32 10.02 5.69
N SER A 48 0.37 9.03 4.81
CA SER A 48 1.12 9.10 3.55
C SER A 48 0.46 10.04 2.54
N LEU A 49 -0.88 10.02 2.44
CA LEU A 49 -1.63 10.94 1.59
C LEU A 49 -1.49 12.39 2.06
N ASN A 50 -1.51 12.60 3.39
CA ASN A 50 -1.36 13.90 4.03
C ASN A 50 0.03 14.53 3.84
N GLN A 51 1.05 13.75 3.49
CA GLN A 51 2.36 14.30 3.11
C GLN A 51 2.35 15.00 1.75
N LEU A 52 1.33 14.76 0.92
CA LEU A 52 1.19 15.35 -0.41
C LEU A 52 0.11 16.42 -0.44
N VAL A 53 -1.07 16.13 0.10
CA VAL A 53 -2.17 17.09 0.18
C VAL A 53 -2.55 17.27 1.65
N PRO A 54 -2.41 18.49 2.21
CA PRO A 54 -2.78 18.76 3.60
C PRO A 54 -4.23 18.35 3.94
N ALA A 55 -4.45 17.80 5.13
CA ALA A 55 -5.74 17.25 5.54
C ALA A 55 -6.87 18.30 5.61
N ASP A 56 -6.55 19.58 5.77
CA ASP A 56 -7.52 20.70 5.75
C ASP A 56 -8.09 20.99 4.34
N ARG A 57 -7.49 20.40 3.30
CA ARG A 57 -7.91 20.58 1.91
C ARG A 57 -9.07 19.68 1.50
N TYR A 58 -9.43 18.66 2.27
CA TYR A 58 -10.53 17.75 1.95
C TYR A 58 -11.29 17.34 3.23
N ASP A 59 -12.55 16.92 3.08
CA ASP A 59 -13.43 16.54 4.21
C ASP A 59 -14.04 15.14 4.06
N ASN A 60 -13.86 14.49 2.90
CA ASN A 60 -14.34 13.15 2.67
C ASN A 60 -13.38 12.07 3.23
N ARG A 61 -13.92 10.86 3.44
CA ARG A 61 -13.12 9.67 3.77
C ARG A 61 -12.41 9.15 2.51
N VAL A 62 -11.23 9.69 2.21
CA VAL A 62 -10.45 9.40 0.99
C VAL A 62 -10.20 7.91 0.77
N THR A 63 -9.97 7.14 1.84
CA THR A 63 -9.75 5.68 1.77
C THR A 63 -10.97 4.87 1.30
N GLU A 64 -12.16 5.46 1.40
CA GLU A 64 -13.42 4.86 0.96
C GLU A 64 -13.84 5.37 -0.43
N ASP A 65 -13.44 6.59 -0.79
CA ASP A 65 -13.70 7.16 -2.10
C ASP A 65 -12.60 6.77 -3.11
N ARG A 66 -12.68 5.54 -3.62
CA ARG A 66 -11.67 4.96 -4.51
C ARG A 66 -12.23 4.36 -5.79
N LEU A 67 -11.38 4.26 -6.81
CA LEU A 67 -11.63 3.63 -8.10
C LEU A 67 -10.43 2.78 -8.49
N ASP A 68 -10.66 1.61 -9.07
CA ASP A 68 -9.56 0.83 -9.66
C ASP A 68 -9.49 1.11 -11.16
N ILE A 69 -8.32 1.52 -11.63
CA ILE A 69 -8.07 1.90 -13.03
C ILE A 69 -6.95 1.05 -13.60
N VAL A 70 -7.14 0.58 -14.84
CA VAL A 70 -6.09 -0.03 -15.65
C VAL A 70 -5.73 0.95 -16.76
N ALA A 71 -4.53 1.51 -16.68
CA ALA A 71 -4.02 2.46 -17.67
C ALA A 71 -2.49 2.30 -17.79
N PRO A 72 -1.99 1.26 -18.47
CA PRO A 72 -0.58 0.90 -18.47
C PRO A 72 0.34 2.03 -18.95
N GLU A 73 -0.12 2.81 -19.93
CA GLU A 73 0.64 3.95 -20.47
C GLU A 73 0.88 5.07 -19.42
N TRP A 74 -0.02 5.23 -18.46
CA TRP A 74 0.04 6.31 -17.46
C TRP A 74 0.50 5.81 -16.09
N LEU A 75 0.24 4.53 -15.79
CA LEU A 75 0.44 3.93 -14.47
C LEU A 75 1.57 2.89 -14.45
N GLY A 76 2.12 2.55 -15.62
CA GLY A 76 3.27 1.65 -15.80
C GLY A 76 3.03 0.22 -15.32
N THR A 77 1.78 -0.23 -15.30
CA THR A 77 1.41 -1.61 -14.96
C THR A 77 0.11 -2.03 -15.65
N ASP A 78 0.02 -3.31 -16.01
CA ASP A 78 -1.20 -3.95 -16.53
C ASP A 78 -2.19 -4.34 -15.42
N GLN A 79 -1.78 -4.24 -14.15
CA GLN A 79 -2.65 -4.52 -13.01
C GLN A 79 -3.52 -3.32 -12.67
N PRO A 80 -4.73 -3.52 -12.12
CA PRO A 80 -5.53 -2.43 -11.60
C PRO A 80 -4.81 -1.66 -10.50
N VAL A 81 -4.79 -0.34 -10.61
CA VAL A 81 -4.25 0.57 -9.58
C VAL A 81 -5.41 1.31 -8.92
N THR A 82 -5.44 1.27 -7.59
CA THR A 82 -6.42 2.03 -6.82
C THR A 82 -6.07 3.51 -6.81
N ILE A 83 -7.01 4.32 -7.30
CA ILE A 83 -6.99 5.78 -7.28
C ILE A 83 -7.90 6.25 -6.14
N TYR A 84 -7.36 7.04 -5.23
CA TYR A 84 -8.12 7.65 -4.14
C TYR A 84 -8.51 9.09 -4.48
N ARG A 85 -9.74 9.46 -4.16
CA ARG A 85 -10.28 10.78 -4.50
C ARG A 85 -10.48 11.62 -3.24
N ALA A 86 -9.78 12.76 -3.18
CA ALA A 86 -9.99 13.77 -2.16
C ALA A 86 -11.03 14.79 -2.63
N ARG A 87 -11.99 15.09 -1.77
CA ARG A 87 -13.08 16.03 -2.02
C ARG A 87 -13.27 16.96 -0.84
N LYS A 88 -13.71 18.18 -1.13
CA LYS A 88 -14.15 19.16 -0.14
C LYS A 88 -15.53 19.65 -0.51
N ASN A 89 -16.49 19.56 0.40
CA ASN A 89 -17.89 19.89 0.16
C ASN A 89 -18.45 19.21 -1.11
N GLY A 90 -18.04 17.96 -1.36
CA GLY A 90 -18.42 17.18 -2.54
C GLY A 90 -17.66 17.50 -3.84
N GLN A 91 -16.90 18.60 -3.90
CA GLN A 91 -16.10 18.96 -5.07
C GLN A 91 -14.74 18.26 -5.06
N PRO A 92 -14.23 17.79 -6.23
CA PRO A 92 -12.91 17.17 -6.32
C PRO A 92 -11.80 18.18 -6.00
N VAL A 93 -10.85 17.76 -5.17
CA VAL A 93 -9.70 18.58 -4.76
C VAL A 93 -8.41 17.98 -5.26
N ALA A 94 -8.25 16.67 -5.10
CA ALA A 94 -7.06 15.96 -5.54
C ALA A 94 -7.35 14.47 -5.80
N LEU A 95 -6.46 13.85 -6.55
CA LEU A 95 -6.40 12.41 -6.77
C LEU A 95 -5.06 11.90 -6.27
N PHE A 96 -5.06 10.71 -5.66
CA PHE A 96 -3.85 10.00 -5.32
C PHE A 96 -3.79 8.68 -6.07
N ALA A 97 -2.63 8.36 -6.61
CA ALA A 97 -2.39 7.12 -7.34
C ALA A 97 -1.07 6.50 -6.90
N THR A 98 -0.96 5.18 -7.04
CA THR A 98 0.29 4.46 -6.81
C THR A 98 0.83 3.86 -8.11
N PRO A 99 1.30 4.70 -9.06
CA PRO A 99 1.85 4.20 -10.31
C PRO A 99 3.18 3.47 -10.07
N THR A 100 3.52 2.61 -11.01
CA THR A 100 4.80 1.92 -11.06
C THR A 100 5.63 2.52 -12.19
N ALA A 101 6.86 2.92 -11.93
CA ALA A 101 7.84 3.16 -12.98
C ALA A 101 8.57 1.82 -13.25
N PRO A 102 8.30 1.13 -14.37
CA PRO A 102 8.79 -0.23 -14.59
C PRO A 102 10.29 -0.28 -14.87
N ASP A 103 10.84 0.79 -15.45
CA ASP A 103 12.20 0.83 -16.02
C ASP A 103 13.28 1.30 -15.02
N GLY A 104 13.15 0.98 -13.74
CA GLY A 104 14.22 1.21 -12.77
C GLY A 104 15.40 0.24 -13.01
N TYR A 105 16.62 0.67 -12.70
CA TYR A 105 17.83 -0.09 -13.02
C TYR A 105 17.86 -1.47 -12.32
N SER A 106 17.38 -1.50 -11.07
CA SER A 106 17.31 -2.71 -10.25
C SER A 106 15.89 -3.28 -10.14
N GLY A 107 15.00 -2.87 -11.06
CA GLY A 107 13.61 -3.26 -11.13
C GLY A 107 12.63 -2.11 -10.87
N PRO A 108 11.33 -2.41 -10.74
CA PRO A 108 10.29 -1.40 -10.70
C PRO A 108 10.36 -0.52 -9.45
N ILE A 109 10.01 0.75 -9.64
CA ILE A 109 9.89 1.76 -8.57
C ILE A 109 8.41 2.04 -8.35
N GLN A 110 7.90 1.75 -7.14
CA GLN A 110 6.56 2.13 -6.75
C GLN A 110 6.54 3.55 -6.21
N LEU A 111 5.62 4.35 -6.75
CA LEU A 111 5.46 5.74 -6.39
C LEU A 111 4.11 5.95 -5.71
N LEU A 112 4.00 7.06 -4.99
CA LEU A 112 2.75 7.69 -4.58
C LEU A 112 2.74 9.09 -5.17
N ILE A 113 1.77 9.37 -6.03
CA ILE A 113 1.57 10.69 -6.64
C ILE A 113 0.27 11.30 -6.13
N GLY A 114 0.29 12.61 -5.91
CA GLY A 114 -0.89 13.42 -5.66
C GLY A 114 -1.03 14.46 -6.75
N VAL A 115 -2.21 14.56 -7.35
CA VAL A 115 -2.52 15.52 -8.42
C VAL A 115 -3.73 16.34 -8.00
N TYR A 116 -3.61 17.66 -7.98
CA TYR A 116 -4.73 18.55 -7.71
C TYR A 116 -5.73 18.56 -8.87
N ALA A 117 -6.96 19.02 -8.59
CA ALA A 117 -8.02 19.12 -9.59
C ALA A 117 -7.68 20.07 -10.76
N ASP A 118 -6.72 20.97 -10.59
CA ASP A 118 -6.20 21.86 -11.64
C ASP A 118 -5.10 21.22 -12.51
N GLY A 119 -4.75 19.95 -12.25
CA GLY A 119 -3.73 19.20 -12.98
C GLY A 119 -2.31 19.37 -12.43
N THR A 120 -2.10 20.25 -11.43
CA THR A 120 -0.79 20.42 -10.82
C THR A 120 -0.46 19.28 -9.85
N LEU A 121 0.82 18.90 -9.78
CA LEU A 121 1.29 17.89 -8.84
C LEU A 121 1.30 18.45 -7.42
N ALA A 122 0.50 17.85 -6.53
CA ALA A 122 0.61 18.05 -5.10
C ALA A 122 1.95 17.51 -4.57
N GLY A 123 2.48 16.46 -5.21
CA GLY A 123 3.84 15.99 -5.03
C GLY A 123 3.98 14.50 -5.34
N VAL A 124 5.20 13.99 -5.15
CA VAL A 124 5.58 12.60 -5.43
C VAL A 124 6.38 12.03 -4.26
N ARG A 125 6.13 10.77 -3.91
CA ARG A 125 6.94 10.00 -2.95
C ARG A 125 7.28 8.64 -3.53
N VAL A 126 8.41 8.09 -3.14
CA VAL A 126 8.78 6.70 -3.42
C VAL A 126 8.24 5.83 -2.29
N LEU A 127 7.47 4.79 -2.63
CA LEU A 127 6.93 3.82 -1.69
C LEU A 127 7.87 2.61 -1.54
N ALA A 128 8.40 2.12 -2.65
CA ALA A 128 9.34 1.01 -2.68
C ALA A 128 10.21 1.05 -3.94
N HIS A 129 11.46 0.63 -3.82
CA HIS A 129 12.39 0.43 -4.92
C HIS A 129 13.51 -0.53 -4.51
N LYS A 130 14.35 -0.94 -5.45
CA LYS A 130 15.51 -1.82 -5.23
C LYS A 130 16.84 -1.22 -5.69
N GLU A 131 16.86 0.08 -5.95
CA GLU A 131 18.06 0.77 -6.43
C GLU A 131 19.20 0.66 -5.43
N THR A 132 20.43 0.72 -5.96
CA THR A 132 21.64 0.58 -5.17
C THR A 132 21.80 1.74 -4.18
N PRO A 133 21.96 1.46 -2.86
CA PRO A 133 22.20 2.49 -1.86
C PRO A 133 23.45 3.34 -2.18
N GLY A 134 23.32 4.67 -2.10
CA GLY A 134 24.39 5.62 -2.41
C GLY A 134 24.60 5.90 -3.89
N LEU A 135 23.86 5.24 -4.79
CA LEU A 135 23.90 5.50 -6.23
C LEU A 135 22.51 5.90 -6.77
N GLY A 136 21.49 5.06 -6.54
CA GLY A 136 20.14 5.25 -7.09
C GLY A 136 19.07 5.51 -6.03
N ASP A 137 19.40 5.46 -4.74
CA ASP A 137 18.46 5.76 -3.64
C ASP A 137 18.21 7.27 -3.43
N GLY A 138 18.87 8.14 -4.20
CA GLY A 138 18.64 9.58 -4.24
C GLY A 138 17.22 10.00 -4.68
N ILE A 139 16.39 9.05 -5.11
CA ILE A 139 14.96 9.26 -5.39
C ILE A 139 14.12 9.31 -4.11
N GLU A 140 14.64 8.83 -2.98
CA GLU A 140 13.94 8.92 -1.70
C GLU A 140 14.06 10.34 -1.10
N ALA A 141 12.94 10.88 -0.63
CA ALA A 141 12.91 12.21 0.01
C ALA A 141 13.81 12.32 1.25
N ARG A 142 14.14 11.20 1.90
CA ARG A 142 15.04 11.14 3.08
C ARG A 142 16.52 11.23 2.70
N ARG A 143 16.86 10.93 1.45
CA ARG A 143 18.23 10.91 0.93
C ARG A 143 18.55 12.19 0.17
N SER A 144 17.59 12.72 -0.59
CA SER A 144 17.78 13.89 -1.45
C SER A 144 16.46 14.63 -1.68
N PRO A 145 16.50 15.97 -1.88
CA PRO A 145 15.32 16.76 -2.21
C PRO A 145 14.85 16.60 -3.66
N TRP A 146 15.56 15.82 -4.50
CA TRP A 146 15.25 15.68 -5.93
C TRP A 146 13.79 15.35 -6.20
N ILE A 147 13.21 14.39 -5.46
CA ILE A 147 11.82 13.97 -5.65
C ILE A 147 10.80 15.06 -5.25
N LEU A 148 11.20 16.00 -4.39
CA LEU A 148 10.34 17.10 -3.96
C LEU A 148 10.18 18.18 -5.03
N ALA A 149 11.12 18.25 -5.99
CA ALA A 149 11.13 19.24 -7.07
C ALA A 149 9.95 19.11 -8.06
N PHE A 150 9.24 17.96 -8.02
CA PHE A 150 8.02 17.73 -8.80
C PHE A 150 6.80 18.47 -8.25
N THR A 151 6.84 18.93 -7.00
CA THR A 151 5.74 19.68 -6.39
C THR A 151 5.44 20.95 -7.17
N GLY A 152 4.17 21.16 -7.55
CA GLY A 152 3.71 22.30 -8.33
C GLY A 152 4.01 22.23 -9.84
N LYS A 153 4.60 21.14 -10.34
CA LYS A 153 4.74 20.92 -11.79
C LYS A 153 3.43 20.46 -12.40
N SER A 154 3.24 20.72 -13.69
CA SER A 154 2.11 20.23 -14.49
C SER A 154 2.60 19.73 -15.85
N LEU A 155 1.83 18.86 -16.49
CA LEU A 155 2.04 18.43 -17.88
C LEU A 155 1.34 19.35 -18.89
N THR A 156 0.53 20.30 -18.40
CA THR A 156 -0.20 21.31 -19.19
C THR A 156 0.49 22.66 -19.15
#